data_AF-A0AAD5JR37-F1
#
_entry.id   AF-A0AAD5JR37-F1
#
_cell.length_a   1.000
_cell.length_b   1.000
_cell.length_c   1.000
_cell.angle_alpha   90.00
_cell.angle_beta   90.00
_cell.angle_gamma   90.00
#
_symmetry.space_group_name_H-M   'P 1'
#
loop_
_entity.id
_entity.type
_entity.pdbx_description
1 polymer ?
#
loop_
_entity_poly.entity_id
_entity_poly.type
_entity_poly.pdbx_seq_one_letter_code
_entity_poly.pdbx_strand_id
1 'polypeptide(L)'
;MEIQGLRRRPRRLMLVPFAMQGHINPMIQLGTILHSKGCFSSITVAHTQLNSPSDHTSSHPDFIFQPLLSSDDSSLSSGTDFIAQLSNLNKNCEAPLQELLTQIVKNLEQHEDLPCIIYDPLMYYVKSVADHLKLPSIMFRTSCATNMLSLYVCPRIKKQGYTPFRDFKSLELVPGLDPLRFKDLPILPSVFENLDAYLQLPVLRLHCHSMFVLKSKRKVTLLSELLSH
;
A
#
# COMPACT_ATOMS: atom_id res chain seq x y z
N MET A 1 20.26 20.30 37.52
CA MET A 1 19.91 21.11 36.34
C MET A 1 19.12 20.19 35.42
N GLU A 2 17.80 20.28 35.49
CA GLU A 2 16.85 19.41 34.78
C GLU A 2 16.94 19.68 33.26
N ILE A 3 17.13 18.63 32.47
CA ILE A 3 16.88 18.69 31.03
C ILE A 3 15.35 18.65 30.88
N GLN A 4 14.72 19.81 30.74
CA GLN A 4 13.34 19.92 30.31
C GLN A 4 13.18 19.13 29.00
N GLY A 5 12.45 18.01 29.09
CA GLY A 5 12.15 17.17 27.94
C GLY A 5 11.50 18.00 26.85
N LEU A 6 12.14 18.03 25.67
CA LEU A 6 11.57 18.63 24.47
C LEU A 6 10.22 17.96 24.19
N ARG A 7 9.11 18.63 24.57
CA ARG A 7 7.76 18.15 24.28
C ARG A 7 7.65 17.99 22.76
N ARG A 8 7.59 16.75 22.29
CA ARG A 8 7.36 16.45 20.87
C ARG A 8 5.97 16.97 20.52
N ARG A 9 5.87 17.74 19.43
CA ARG A 9 4.59 18.24 18.94
C ARG A 9 3.65 17.06 18.63
N PRO A 10 2.32 17.21 18.82
CA PRO A 10 1.37 16.17 18.42
C PRO A 10 1.52 15.91 16.93
N ARG A 11 1.66 14.64 16.57
CA ARG A 11 1.84 14.19 15.18
C ARG A 11 0.72 13.24 14.83
N ARG A 12 0.01 13.53 13.76
CA ARG A 12 -1.06 12.70 13.23
C ARG A 12 -0.52 11.81 12.12
N LEU A 13 -0.91 10.53 12.14
CA LEU A 13 -0.60 9.58 11.07
C LEU A 13 -1.90 9.13 10.41
N MET A 14 -1.95 9.21 9.08
CA MET A 14 -3.01 8.60 8.29
C MET A 14 -2.48 7.34 7.59
N LEU A 15 -3.15 6.22 7.80
CA LEU A 15 -2.92 4.95 7.12
C LEU A 15 -3.98 4.77 6.04
N VAL A 16 -3.57 4.50 4.80
CA VAL A 16 -4.49 4.22 3.68
C VAL A 16 -4.21 2.82 3.10
N PRO A 17 -4.76 1.74 3.69
CA PRO A 17 -4.56 0.38 3.21
C PRO A 17 -5.37 0.08 1.95
N PHE A 18 -4.91 -0.88 1.14
CA PHE A 18 -5.74 -1.50 0.12
C PHE A 18 -6.77 -2.45 0.77
N ALA A 19 -7.95 -2.60 0.17
CA ALA A 19 -9.14 -3.25 0.73
C ALA A 19 -9.07 -4.80 0.85
N MET A 20 -7.87 -5.36 1.06
CA MET A 20 -7.66 -6.80 1.23
C MET A 20 -6.98 -7.05 2.58
N GLN A 21 -7.38 -8.12 3.28
CA GLN A 21 -6.86 -8.44 4.61
C GLN A 21 -5.32 -8.54 4.66
N GLY A 22 -4.70 -9.07 3.60
CA GLY A 22 -3.23 -9.14 3.48
C GLY A 22 -2.53 -7.78 3.43
N HIS A 23 -3.27 -6.69 3.17
CA HIS A 23 -2.78 -5.32 3.16
C HIS A 23 -3.22 -4.54 4.41
N ILE A 24 -4.47 -4.72 4.85
CA ILE A 24 -5.01 -4.08 6.05
C ILE A 24 -4.22 -4.50 7.29
N ASN A 25 -4.04 -5.81 7.52
CA ASN A 25 -3.43 -6.28 8.77
C ASN A 25 -1.99 -5.77 8.96
N PRO A 26 -1.07 -5.83 7.96
CA PRO A 26 0.27 -5.26 8.11
C PRO A 26 0.28 -3.75 8.32
N MET A 27 -0.64 -3.01 7.69
CA MET A 27 -0.77 -1.56 7.88
C MET A 27 -1.19 -1.22 9.31
N ILE A 28 -2.18 -1.93 9.87
CA ILE A 28 -2.59 -1.78 11.27
C ILE A 28 -1.43 -2.13 12.22
N GLN A 29 -0.73 -3.25 11.99
CA GLN A 29 0.44 -3.64 12.78
C GLN A 29 1.54 -2.58 12.75
N LEU A 30 1.81 -1.98 11.59
CA LEU A 30 2.75 -0.87 11.44
C LEU A 30 2.29 0.32 12.29
N GLY A 31 1.00 0.69 12.21
CA GLY A 31 0.40 1.71 13.06
C GLY A 31 0.65 1.44 14.54
N THR A 32 0.41 0.22 15.00
CA THR A 32 0.55 -0.17 16.42
C THR A 32 1.99 -0.02 16.90
N ILE A 33 2.96 -0.41 16.06
CA ILE A 33 4.39 -0.23 16.35
C ILE A 33 4.76 1.25 16.41
N LEU A 34 4.24 2.07 15.50
CA LEU A 34 4.53 3.51 15.45
C LEU A 34 3.89 4.26 16.63
N HIS A 35 2.67 3.89 17.02
CA HIS A 35 1.97 4.43 18.18
C HIS A 35 2.72 4.11 19.49
N SER A 36 3.07 2.84 19.70
CA SER A 36 3.78 2.39 20.93
C SER A 36 5.15 3.04 21.14
N LYS A 37 5.79 3.53 20.06
CA LYS A 37 7.05 4.28 20.13
C LYS A 37 6.87 5.77 20.46
N GLY A 38 5.63 6.25 20.58
CA GLY A 38 5.31 7.67 20.80
C GLY A 38 5.68 8.56 19.62
N CYS A 39 5.79 7.99 18.41
CA CYS A 39 6.11 8.75 17.19
C CYS A 39 4.94 9.62 16.73
N PHE A 40 3.72 9.16 17.00
CA PHE A 40 2.45 9.79 16.61
C PHE A 40 1.50 9.78 17.80
N SER A 41 0.76 10.86 17.97
CA SER A 41 -0.23 11.06 19.05
C SER A 41 -1.64 10.61 18.64
N SER A 42 -1.90 10.45 17.34
CA SER A 42 -3.16 9.93 16.82
C SER A 42 -2.93 9.21 15.50
N ILE A 43 -3.61 8.09 15.30
CA ILE A 43 -3.58 7.31 14.08
C ILE A 43 -5.00 7.22 13.51
N THR A 44 -5.15 7.63 12.25
CA THR A 44 -6.38 7.48 11.48
C THR A 44 -6.17 6.46 10.39
N VAL A 45 -7.07 5.49 10.25
CA VAL A 45 -7.08 4.51 9.17
C VAL A 45 -8.19 4.91 8.20
N ALA A 46 -7.82 5.51 7.07
CA ALA A 46 -8.75 5.84 6.00
C ALA A 46 -8.94 4.60 5.12
N HIS A 47 -10.11 3.98 5.17
CA HIS A 47 -10.39 2.73 4.49
C HIS A 47 -11.57 2.84 3.52
N THR A 48 -11.55 2.03 2.47
CA THR A 48 -12.68 1.90 1.54
C THR A 48 -13.82 1.14 2.21
N GLN A 49 -15.05 1.29 1.72
CA GLN A 49 -16.20 0.52 2.21
C GLN A 49 -16.15 -0.97 1.84
N LEU A 50 -15.37 -1.34 0.83
CA LEU A 50 -15.30 -2.70 0.28
C LEU A 50 -14.85 -3.77 1.28
N ASN A 51 -14.12 -3.39 2.32
CA ASN A 51 -13.67 -4.30 3.37
C ASN A 51 -13.38 -3.49 4.63
N SER A 52 -14.45 -3.14 5.34
CA SER A 52 -14.34 -2.38 6.58
C SER A 52 -13.47 -3.15 7.59
N PRO A 53 -12.48 -2.52 8.24
CA PRO A 53 -11.63 -3.15 9.24
C PRO A 53 -12.36 -3.29 10.59
N SER A 54 -13.61 -3.77 10.58
CA SER A 54 -14.47 -3.91 11.76
C SER A 54 -13.80 -4.70 12.89
N ASP A 55 -13.09 -5.77 12.54
CA ASP A 55 -12.38 -6.63 13.51
C ASP A 55 -11.23 -5.89 14.23
N HIS A 56 -10.69 -4.83 13.62
CA HIS A 56 -9.62 -4.02 14.20
C HIS A 56 -10.14 -2.92 15.11
N THR A 57 -11.39 -2.49 14.97
CA THR A 57 -11.97 -1.39 15.77
C THR A 57 -11.96 -1.69 17.27
N SER A 58 -12.23 -2.94 17.66
CA SER A 58 -12.25 -3.36 19.07
C SER A 58 -10.85 -3.59 19.64
N SER A 59 -9.89 -4.01 18.80
CA SER A 59 -8.52 -4.33 19.22
C SER A 59 -7.59 -3.11 19.22
N HIS A 60 -7.98 -2.01 18.57
CA HIS A 60 -7.19 -0.78 18.45
C HIS A 60 -8.05 0.45 18.81
N PRO A 61 -8.47 0.61 20.08
CA PRO A 61 -9.35 1.70 20.51
C PRO A 61 -8.72 3.09 20.38
N ASP A 62 -7.38 3.18 20.35
CA ASP A 62 -6.64 4.43 20.14
C ASP A 62 -6.61 4.87 18.67
N PHE A 63 -7.15 4.06 17.75
CA PHE A 63 -7.16 4.35 16.32
C PHE A 63 -8.53 4.83 15.88
N ILE A 64 -8.54 5.80 14.96
CA ILE A 64 -9.75 6.31 14.33
C ILE A 64 -9.91 5.63 12.98
N PHE A 65 -10.99 4.88 12.79
CA PHE A 65 -11.29 4.25 11.50
C PHE A 65 -12.26 5.13 10.71
N GLN A 66 -11.79 5.65 9.59
CA GLN A 66 -12.53 6.59 8.76
C GLN A 66 -12.90 5.96 7.41
N PRO A 67 -14.18 5.68 7.15
CA PRO A 67 -14.60 5.22 5.83
C PRO A 67 -14.48 6.35 4.79
N LEU A 68 -13.89 6.03 3.65
CA LEU A 68 -13.92 6.85 2.45
C LEU A 68 -15.15 6.44 1.63
N LEU A 69 -16.18 7.28 1.65
CA LEU A 69 -17.42 7.07 0.90
C LEU A 69 -17.15 7.35 -0.59
N SER A 70 -16.98 6.30 -1.38
CA SER A 70 -16.93 6.41 -2.84
C SER A 70 -18.35 6.36 -3.39
N SER A 71 -18.64 7.14 -4.45
CA SER A 71 -19.94 7.19 -5.10
C SER A 71 -20.36 5.89 -5.81
N ASP A 72 -19.51 4.87 -5.80
CA ASP A 72 -19.70 3.62 -6.53
C ASP A 72 -19.35 2.44 -5.61
N ASP A 73 -20.39 1.76 -5.12
CA ASP A 73 -20.33 0.61 -4.18
C ASP A 73 -19.93 -0.70 -4.88
N SER A 74 -19.19 -0.62 -5.99
CA SER A 74 -18.79 -1.82 -6.73
C SER A 74 -17.77 -2.63 -5.93
N SER A 75 -18.27 -3.69 -5.27
CA SER A 75 -17.45 -4.73 -4.65
C SER A 75 -16.34 -5.19 -5.59
N LEU A 76 -15.15 -5.49 -5.04
CA LEU A 76 -14.10 -6.14 -5.80
C LEU A 76 -14.56 -7.56 -6.20
N SER A 77 -15.35 -7.68 -7.27
CA SER A 77 -16.04 -8.93 -7.60
C SER A 77 -15.10 -9.90 -8.32
N SER A 78 -15.14 -11.16 -7.91
CA SER A 78 -14.41 -12.25 -8.56
C SER A 78 -15.06 -12.55 -9.91
N GLY A 79 -14.62 -11.84 -10.96
CA GLY A 79 -15.12 -12.04 -12.32
C GLY A 79 -14.92 -10.84 -13.25
N THR A 80 -14.75 -9.64 -12.69
CA THR A 80 -14.54 -8.40 -13.47
C THR A 80 -13.04 -8.09 -13.61
N ASP A 81 -12.62 -7.36 -14.64
CA ASP A 81 -11.23 -6.97 -14.86
C ASP A 81 -10.65 -6.23 -13.63
N PHE A 82 -9.72 -6.88 -12.91
CA PHE A 82 -9.08 -6.35 -11.71
C PHE A 82 -8.45 -4.99 -11.95
N ILE A 83 -7.89 -4.76 -13.15
CA ILE A 83 -7.24 -3.50 -13.50
C ILE A 83 -8.27 -2.38 -13.59
N ALA A 84 -9.40 -2.62 -14.26
CA ALA A 84 -10.50 -1.68 -14.33
C ALA A 84 -11.07 -1.35 -12.94
N GLN A 85 -11.28 -2.36 -12.10
CA GLN A 85 -11.75 -2.17 -10.73
C GLN A 85 -10.78 -1.33 -9.89
N LEU A 86 -9.48 -1.63 -9.95
CA LEU A 86 -8.45 -0.88 -9.26
C LEU A 86 -8.38 0.57 -9.74
N SER A 87 -8.52 0.80 -11.05
CA SER A 87 -8.57 2.14 -11.63
C SER A 87 -9.81 2.92 -11.17
N ASN A 88 -10.98 2.28 -11.12
CA ASN A 88 -12.23 2.89 -10.65
C ASN A 88 -12.11 3.28 -9.17
N LEU A 89 -11.57 2.38 -8.34
CA LEU A 89 -11.32 2.63 -6.93
C LEU A 89 -10.45 3.86 -6.72
N ASN A 90 -9.32 3.94 -7.43
CA ASN A 90 -8.40 5.06 -7.30
C ASN A 90 -9.05 6.40 -7.72
N LYS A 91 -9.87 6.38 -8.78
CA LYS A 91 -10.61 7.56 -9.24
C LYS A 91 -11.66 8.01 -8.22
N ASN A 92 -12.42 7.07 -7.66
CA ASN A 92 -13.57 7.38 -6.81
C ASN A 92 -13.18 7.73 -5.36
N CYS A 93 -12.02 7.26 -4.87
CA CYS A 93 -11.54 7.57 -3.53
C CYS A 93 -10.68 8.85 -3.45
N GLU A 94 -10.26 9.42 -4.59
CA GLU A 94 -9.40 10.62 -4.61
C GLU A 94 -10.06 11.83 -3.95
N ALA A 95 -11.26 12.21 -4.41
CA ALA A 95 -11.99 13.35 -3.86
C ALA A 95 -12.38 13.17 -2.38
N PRO A 96 -12.94 12.02 -1.94
CA PRO A 96 -13.23 11.78 -0.52
C PRO A 96 -12.01 11.91 0.39
N LEU A 97 -10.84 11.37 -0.03
CA LEU A 97 -9.63 11.49 0.76
C LEU A 97 -9.12 12.94 0.81
N GLN A 98 -9.17 13.65 -0.33
CA GLN A 98 -8.76 15.05 -0.38
C GLN A 98 -9.63 15.93 0.52
N GLU A 99 -10.95 15.70 0.54
CA GLU A 99 -11.86 16.41 1.43
C GLU A 99 -11.54 16.14 2.90
N LEU A 100 -11.38 14.86 3.28
CA LEU A 100 -11.02 14.46 4.63
C LEU A 100 -9.71 15.12 5.10
N LEU A 101 -8.65 15.03 4.30
CA LEU A 101 -7.36 15.61 4.64
C LEU A 101 -7.42 17.15 4.69
N THR A 102 -8.19 17.78 3.81
CA THR A 102 -8.40 19.24 3.84
C THR A 102 -9.07 19.67 5.14
N GLN A 103 -10.09 18.93 5.59
CA GLN A 103 -10.75 19.20 6.88
C GLN A 103 -9.78 19.01 8.06
N ILE A 104 -8.98 17.93 8.05
CA ILE A 104 -7.96 17.69 9.08
C ILE A 104 -6.97 18.84 9.13
N VAL A 105 -6.44 19.28 7.98
CA VAL A 105 -5.46 20.37 7.89
C VAL A 105 -6.05 21.71 8.34
N LYS A 106 -7.30 22.01 7.98
CA LYS A 106 -8.00 23.23 8.41
C LYS A 106 -8.22 23.29 9.92
N ASN A 107 -8.40 22.12 10.55
CA ASN A 107 -8.66 21.99 11.99
C ASN A 107 -7.38 21.75 12.80
N LEU A 108 -6.19 21.93 12.22
CA LEU A 108 -4.93 21.85 12.98
C LEU A 108 -4.81 23.04 13.92
N GLU A 109 -4.44 22.78 15.16
CA GLU A 109 -4.07 23.84 16.09
C GLU A 109 -2.69 24.41 15.74
N GLN A 110 -2.40 25.64 16.20
CA GLN A 110 -1.13 26.34 15.88
C GLN A 110 0.15 25.58 16.29
N HIS A 111 0.03 24.56 17.14
CA HIS A 111 1.15 23.77 17.67
C HIS A 111 1.20 22.33 17.15
N GLU A 112 0.28 21.91 16.28
CA GLU A 112 0.26 20.58 15.69
C GLU A 112 1.10 20.51 14.40
N ASP A 113 1.76 19.37 14.19
CA ASP A 113 2.46 19.11 12.93
C ASP A 113 1.46 18.68 11.84
N LEU A 114 1.79 18.94 10.56
CA LEU A 114 1.03 18.41 9.43
C LEU A 114 0.92 16.87 9.51
N PRO A 115 -0.22 16.28 9.12
CA PRO A 115 -0.38 14.84 9.15
C PRO A 115 0.58 14.16 8.17
N CYS A 116 1.19 13.06 8.61
CA CYS A 116 1.94 12.16 7.73
C CYS A 116 1.02 11.09 7.18
N ILE A 117 1.20 10.72 5.92
CA ILE A 117 0.39 9.70 5.26
C ILE A 117 1.27 8.49 4.94
N ILE A 118 0.86 7.30 5.37
CA ILE A 118 1.42 6.04 4.89
C ILE A 118 0.35 5.34 4.07
N TYR A 119 0.65 4.93 2.85
CA TYR A 119 -0.35 4.37 1.95
C TYR A 119 0.15 3.14 1.21
N ASP A 120 -0.79 2.26 0.87
CA ASP A 120 -0.52 1.10 0.05
C ASP A 120 -0.27 1.51 -1.42
N PRO A 121 0.73 0.93 -2.11
CA PRO A 121 1.02 1.24 -3.51
C PRO A 121 -0.19 1.11 -4.46
N LEU A 122 -1.13 0.19 -4.18
CA LEU A 122 -2.34 0.02 -4.98
C LEU A 122 -3.32 1.20 -4.83
N MET A 123 -3.20 1.98 -3.75
CA MET A 123 -3.93 3.22 -3.49
C MET A 123 -3.13 4.42 -4.01
N TYR A 124 -2.72 4.39 -5.28
CA TYR A 124 -1.81 5.37 -5.87
C TYR A 124 -2.40 6.79 -5.95
N TYR A 125 -3.73 6.96 -5.91
CA TYR A 125 -4.39 8.27 -5.83
C TYR A 125 -3.92 9.10 -4.63
N VAL A 126 -3.52 8.43 -3.53
CA VAL A 126 -3.07 9.09 -2.30
C VAL A 126 -1.87 10.00 -2.57
N LYS A 127 -1.00 9.65 -3.51
CA LYS A 127 0.16 10.48 -3.87
C LYS A 127 -0.25 11.82 -4.46
N SER A 128 -1.23 11.81 -5.37
CA SER A 128 -1.80 13.02 -5.99
C SER A 128 -2.37 13.96 -4.92
N VAL A 129 -3.19 13.40 -4.02
CA VAL A 129 -3.81 14.14 -2.91
C VAL A 129 -2.75 14.71 -1.96
N ALA A 130 -1.76 13.91 -1.57
CA ALA A 130 -0.70 14.33 -0.68
C ALA A 130 0.13 15.48 -1.30
N ASP A 131 0.46 15.39 -2.59
CA ASP A 131 1.20 16.44 -3.30
C ASP A 131 0.39 17.73 -3.40
N HIS A 132 -0.89 17.62 -3.75
CA HIS A 132 -1.81 18.76 -3.83
C HIS A 132 -1.89 19.53 -2.51
N LEU A 133 -1.97 18.80 -1.39
CA LEU A 133 -2.05 19.37 -0.05
C LEU A 133 -0.67 19.64 0.59
N LYS A 134 0.43 19.35 -0.12
CA LYS A 134 1.82 19.46 0.37
C LYS A 134 2.06 18.70 1.67
N LEU A 135 1.46 17.52 1.80
CA LEU A 135 1.57 16.65 2.96
C LEU A 135 2.70 15.62 2.80
N PRO A 136 3.46 15.30 3.86
CA PRO A 136 4.44 14.24 3.82
C PRO A 136 3.76 12.88 3.63
N SER A 137 4.16 12.15 2.59
CA SER A 137 3.63 10.81 2.29
C SER A 137 4.73 9.76 2.10
N ILE A 138 4.45 8.54 2.54
CA ILE A 138 5.33 7.38 2.44
C ILE A 138 4.52 6.24 1.82
N MET A 139 5.03 5.66 0.75
CA MET A 139 4.47 4.43 0.19
C MET A 139 4.97 3.22 1.00
N PHE A 140 4.05 2.36 1.44
CA PHE A 140 4.39 1.15 2.17
C PHE A 140 3.85 -0.10 1.48
N ARG A 141 4.74 -0.93 0.97
CA ARG A 141 4.40 -2.15 0.26
C ARG A 141 4.29 -3.33 1.22
N THR A 142 3.10 -3.90 1.31
CA THR A 142 2.79 -5.06 2.17
C THR A 142 3.17 -6.40 1.52
N SER A 143 3.53 -6.40 0.24
CA SER A 143 3.87 -7.62 -0.50
C SER A 143 5.29 -8.11 -0.23
N CYS A 144 5.51 -9.42 -0.44
CA CYS A 144 6.81 -10.06 -0.21
C CYS A 144 7.80 -9.79 -1.36
N ALA A 145 9.09 -10.07 -1.11
CA ALA A 145 10.14 -9.93 -2.11
C ALA A 145 9.85 -10.75 -3.39
N THR A 146 9.30 -11.96 -3.26
CA THR A 146 8.92 -12.80 -4.40
C THR A 146 7.86 -12.13 -5.28
N ASN A 147 6.89 -11.42 -4.70
CA ASN A 147 5.90 -10.67 -5.48
C ASN A 147 6.55 -9.54 -6.29
N MET A 148 7.54 -8.84 -5.72
CA MET A 148 8.30 -7.83 -6.45
C MET A 148 9.13 -8.43 -7.59
N LEU A 149 9.80 -9.56 -7.35
CA LEU A 149 10.54 -10.27 -8.39
C LEU A 149 9.63 -10.73 -9.52
N SER A 150 8.43 -11.20 -9.21
CA SER A 150 7.43 -11.53 -10.23
C SER A 150 7.11 -10.33 -11.12
N LEU A 151 6.86 -9.15 -10.55
CA LEU A 151 6.57 -7.94 -11.34
C LEU A 151 7.72 -7.53 -12.25
N TYR A 152 8.96 -7.77 -11.83
CA TYR A 152 10.14 -7.51 -12.65
C TYR A 152 10.30 -8.54 -13.78
N VAL A 153 9.99 -9.81 -13.53
CA VAL A 153 10.23 -10.90 -14.50
C VAL A 153 9.07 -11.12 -15.46
N CYS A 154 7.83 -10.87 -15.03
CA CYS A 154 6.61 -10.98 -15.83
C CYS A 154 6.71 -10.38 -17.24
N PRO A 155 7.21 -9.14 -17.43
CA PRO A 155 7.27 -8.52 -18.76
C PRO A 155 8.21 -9.28 -19.70
N ARG A 156 9.35 -9.74 -19.17
CA ARG A 156 10.35 -10.51 -19.93
C ARG A 156 9.80 -11.87 -20.33
N ILE A 157 9.20 -12.61 -19.40
CA ILE A 157 8.66 -13.96 -19.70
C ILE A 157 7.45 -13.89 -20.63
N LYS A 158 6.59 -12.86 -20.50
CA LYS A 158 5.47 -12.62 -21.44
C LYS A 158 5.99 -12.36 -22.85
N LYS A 159 7.02 -11.52 -23.00
CA LYS A 159 7.69 -11.24 -24.29
C LYS A 159 8.32 -12.50 -24.92
N GLN A 160 8.80 -13.42 -24.10
CA GLN A 160 9.35 -14.71 -24.54
C GLN A 160 8.25 -15.77 -24.83
N GLY A 161 6.96 -15.42 -24.69
CA GLY A 161 5.84 -16.31 -24.98
C GLY A 161 5.50 -17.30 -23.86
N TYR A 162 6.03 -17.11 -22.65
CA TYR A 162 5.66 -17.95 -21.51
C TYR A 162 4.26 -17.62 -21.00
N THR A 163 3.52 -18.67 -20.66
CA THR A 163 2.20 -18.60 -20.02
C THR A 163 2.27 -19.43 -18.73
N PRO A 164 2.61 -18.82 -17.58
CA PRO A 164 2.96 -19.55 -16.36
C PRO A 164 1.81 -20.36 -15.75
N PHE A 165 0.58 -20.13 -16.23
CA PHE A 165 -0.65 -20.79 -15.77
C PHE A 165 -1.03 -22.04 -16.56
N ARG A 166 -0.24 -22.44 -17.58
CA ARG A 166 -0.45 -23.74 -18.23
C ARG A 166 0.26 -24.84 -17.44
N ASP A 167 -0.48 -25.86 -17.03
CA ASP A 167 -0.05 -26.89 -16.05
C ASP A 167 1.34 -27.48 -16.34
N PHE A 168 1.64 -27.79 -17.61
CA PHE A 168 2.90 -28.42 -18.00
C PHE A 168 4.14 -27.55 -17.76
N LYS A 169 4.03 -26.22 -17.84
CA LYS A 169 5.16 -25.28 -17.66
C LYS A 169 5.24 -24.70 -16.25
N SER A 170 4.22 -24.93 -15.42
CA SER A 170 4.15 -24.39 -14.06
C SER A 170 5.30 -24.87 -13.14
N LEU A 171 5.85 -26.06 -13.42
CA LEU A 171 6.94 -26.67 -12.65
C LEU A 171 8.33 -26.27 -13.15
N GLU A 172 8.44 -25.64 -14.32
CA GLU A 172 9.73 -25.19 -14.85
C GLU A 172 10.30 -24.05 -14.01
N LEU A 173 11.63 -24.02 -13.90
CA LEU A 173 12.35 -22.92 -13.26
C LEU A 173 12.17 -21.63 -14.05
N VAL A 174 12.04 -20.53 -13.33
CA VAL A 174 11.95 -19.20 -13.93
C VAL A 174 13.37 -18.77 -14.32
N PRO A 175 13.66 -18.54 -15.62
CA PRO A 175 15.02 -18.22 -16.06
C PRO A 175 15.61 -17.03 -15.28
N GLY A 176 16.73 -17.24 -14.59
CA GLY A 176 17.42 -16.20 -13.83
C GLY A 176 16.78 -15.84 -12.47
N LEU A 177 15.89 -16.69 -11.95
CA LEU A 177 15.32 -16.57 -10.60
C LEU A 177 15.40 -17.90 -9.82
N ASP A 178 16.40 -18.73 -10.10
CA ASP A 178 16.60 -20.00 -9.38
C ASP A 178 16.65 -19.77 -7.85
N PRO A 179 15.94 -20.59 -7.04
CA PRO A 179 15.26 -21.85 -7.38
C PRO A 179 13.74 -21.71 -7.66
N LEU A 180 13.24 -20.50 -7.97
CA LEU A 180 11.80 -20.27 -8.15
C LEU A 180 11.28 -20.92 -9.44
N ARG A 181 10.13 -21.60 -9.34
CA ARG A 181 9.37 -22.12 -10.49
C ARG A 181 8.24 -21.17 -10.86
N PHE A 182 7.69 -21.32 -12.05
CA PHE A 182 6.58 -20.47 -12.49
C PHE A 182 5.37 -20.50 -11.55
N LYS A 183 5.04 -21.66 -10.96
CA LYS A 183 3.97 -21.79 -9.95
C LYS A 183 4.27 -21.09 -8.62
N ASP A 184 5.54 -20.81 -8.33
CA ASP A 184 5.96 -20.14 -7.10
C ASP A 184 5.86 -18.60 -7.23
N LEU A 185 5.61 -18.08 -8.45
CA LEU A 185 5.41 -16.65 -8.69
C LEU A 185 3.96 -16.27 -8.33
N PRO A 186 3.72 -15.34 -7.38
CA PRO A 186 2.37 -14.89 -6.99
C PRO A 186 1.80 -13.91 -8.03
N ILE A 187 1.53 -14.40 -9.24
CA ILE A 187 0.97 -13.63 -10.34
C ILE A 187 -0.51 -14.00 -10.46
N LEU A 188 -1.39 -13.01 -10.41
CA LEU A 188 -2.80 -13.22 -10.73
C LEU A 188 -2.94 -13.41 -12.25
N PRO A 189 -3.69 -14.43 -12.74
CA PRO A 189 -3.89 -14.64 -14.17
C PRO A 189 -4.38 -13.39 -14.91
N SER A 190 -5.38 -12.70 -14.35
CA SER A 190 -5.92 -11.45 -14.90
C SER A 190 -4.88 -10.33 -14.99
N VAL A 191 -4.00 -10.22 -14.00
CA VAL A 191 -2.88 -9.25 -14.01
C VAL A 191 -1.85 -9.62 -15.05
N PHE A 192 -1.60 -10.90 -15.31
CA PHE A 192 -0.66 -11.33 -16.34
C PHE A 192 -1.19 -11.11 -17.76
N GLU A 193 -2.47 -11.41 -17.99
CA GLU A 193 -3.15 -11.17 -19.25
C GLU A 193 -3.08 -9.67 -19.60
N ASN A 194 -3.48 -8.82 -18.65
CA ASN A 194 -3.46 -7.36 -18.78
C ASN A 194 -2.18 -6.72 -18.23
N LEU A 195 -1.04 -7.43 -18.26
CA LEU A 195 0.20 -6.97 -17.65
C LEU A 195 0.63 -5.59 -18.16
N ASP A 196 0.49 -5.32 -19.45
CA ASP A 196 0.87 -4.03 -20.02
C ASP A 196 0.06 -2.89 -19.41
N ALA A 197 -1.25 -3.07 -19.22
CA ALA A 197 -2.10 -2.11 -18.53
C ALA A 197 -1.72 -1.96 -17.05
N TYR A 198 -1.42 -3.06 -16.36
CA TYR A 198 -0.96 -3.04 -14.96
C TYR A 198 0.37 -2.28 -14.80
N LEU A 199 1.33 -2.48 -15.72
CA LEU A 199 2.63 -1.79 -15.73
C LEU A 199 2.50 -0.29 -15.99
N GLN A 200 1.44 0.15 -16.69
CA GLN A 200 1.17 1.58 -16.88
C GLN A 200 0.57 2.26 -15.64
N LEU A 201 0.07 1.49 -14.66
CA LEU A 201 -0.46 2.09 -13.43
C LEU A 201 0.62 2.84 -12.65
N PRO A 202 0.30 3.98 -12.02
CA PRO A 202 1.27 4.76 -11.25
C PRO A 202 1.98 3.98 -10.13
N VAL A 203 1.35 2.90 -9.65
CA VAL A 203 1.87 1.97 -8.63
C VAL A 203 3.28 1.43 -8.90
N LEU A 204 3.73 1.39 -10.17
CA LEU A 204 5.03 0.84 -10.58
C LEU A 204 6.04 1.87 -11.10
N ARG A 205 5.60 3.10 -11.38
CA ARG A 205 6.50 4.20 -11.82
C ARG A 205 7.11 4.98 -10.67
N LEU A 206 6.59 4.80 -9.45
CA LEU A 206 7.12 5.43 -8.24
C LEU A 206 8.50 4.81 -7.94
N HIS A 207 9.54 5.61 -8.19
CA HIS A 207 10.94 5.18 -8.13
C HIS A 207 11.28 4.61 -6.75
N CYS A 208 12.05 3.51 -6.73
CA CYS A 208 12.40 2.67 -5.59
C CYS A 208 13.18 3.35 -4.43
N HIS A 209 13.32 4.68 -4.40
CA HIS A 209 14.22 5.37 -3.48
C HIS A 209 13.72 5.42 -2.02
N SER A 210 12.44 5.14 -1.77
CA SER A 210 11.85 5.17 -0.42
C SER A 210 10.84 4.04 -0.19
N MET A 211 11.05 2.90 -0.85
CA MET A 211 10.20 1.73 -0.69
C MET A 211 10.76 0.81 0.39
N PHE A 212 9.97 0.62 1.45
CA PHE A 212 10.26 -0.30 2.55
C PHE A 212 9.58 -1.65 2.32
N VAL A 213 10.35 -2.74 2.37
CA VAL A 213 9.83 -4.11 2.39
C VAL A 213 10.00 -4.69 3.78
N LEU A 214 8.91 -5.21 4.34
CA LEU A 214 8.96 -6.02 5.55
C LEU A 214 9.45 -7.42 5.19
N LYS A 215 10.65 -7.77 5.63
CA LYS A 215 11.08 -9.17 5.68
C LYS A 215 10.64 -9.73 7.03
N SER A 216 9.92 -10.86 6.98
CA SER A 216 9.36 -11.56 8.14
C SER A 216 10.25 -11.47 9.38
N LYS A 217 9.63 -10.97 10.47
CA LYS A 217 10.06 -11.03 11.86
C LYS A 217 11.21 -10.19 12.40
N ARG A 218 11.76 -9.14 11.75
CA ARG A 218 12.47 -8.01 12.45
C ARG A 218 13.21 -6.98 11.57
N LYS A 219 13.27 -7.11 10.24
CA LYS A 219 14.04 -6.16 9.41
C LYS A 219 13.19 -5.50 8.33
N VAL A 220 13.26 -4.17 8.32
CA VAL A 220 12.80 -3.30 7.23
C VAL A 220 14.02 -3.03 6.36
N THR A 221 13.95 -3.30 5.05
CA THR A 221 15.05 -3.10 4.11
C THR A 221 14.58 -2.20 2.96
N LEU A 222 15.45 -1.29 2.52
CA LEU A 222 15.22 -0.42 1.36
C LEU A 222 15.38 -1.24 0.07
N LEU A 223 14.46 -1.09 -0.90
CA LEU A 223 14.54 -1.90 -2.13
C LEU A 223 15.76 -1.65 -2.99
N SER A 224 16.38 -0.47 -2.90
CA SER A 224 17.65 -0.21 -3.57
C SER A 224 18.70 -1.26 -3.20
N GLU A 225 18.68 -1.76 -1.96
CA GLU A 225 19.62 -2.78 -1.49
C GLU A 225 19.29 -4.20 -2.01
N LEU A 226 18.04 -4.47 -2.41
CA LEU A 226 17.62 -5.77 -2.94
C LEU A 226 17.84 -5.92 -4.44
N LEU A 227 17.89 -4.81 -5.19
CA LEU A 227 18.10 -4.79 -6.65
C LEU A 227 19.56 -4.53 -7.06
N SER A 228 20.45 -4.37 -6.08
CA SER A 228 21.89 -4.12 -6.30
C SER A 228 22.73 -5.41 -6.37
N HIS A 229 22.08 -6.58 -6.45
CA HIS A 229 22.73 -7.90 -6.49
C HIS A 229 22.27 -8.70 -7.71
#